data_AF-A0A1J0KS44-F1
#
_entry.id   AF-A0A1J0KS44-F1
#
_cell.length_a   1.000
_cell.length_b   1.000
_cell.length_c   1.000
_cell.angle_alpha   90.00
_cell.angle_beta   90.00
_cell.angle_gamma   90.00
#
_symmetry.space_group_name_H-M   'P 1'
#
loop_
_entity.id
_entity.type
_entity.pdbx_description
1 polymer ?
#
loop_
_entity_poly.entity_id
_entity_poly.type
_entity_poly.pdbx_seq_one_letter_code
_entity_poly.pdbx_strand_id
1 'polypeptide(L)' 'MFAGEIEVDESYFGGTRKGKRGRGAGGKIPVFSLLKRNVKVYTVILPDAKS' A
#
# COMPACT_ATOMS: atom_id res chain seq x y z
N MET A 1 23.97 -10.04 4.46
CA MET A 1 23.76 -8.61 4.20
C MET A 1 22.95 -8.51 2.91
N PHE A 2 21.72 -8.04 2.96
CA PHE A 2 20.89 -7.86 1.76
C PHE A 2 21.26 -6.53 1.10
N ALA A 3 21.50 -6.53 -0.20
CA ALA A 3 21.90 -5.36 -0.99
C ALA A 3 21.08 -5.28 -2.28
N GLY A 4 20.70 -4.06 -2.69
CA GLY A 4 19.90 -3.78 -3.89
C GLY A 4 18.90 -2.64 -3.67
N GLU A 5 18.44 -2.03 -4.76
CA GLU A 5 17.35 -1.03 -4.74
C GLU A 5 16.01 -1.74 -4.96
N ILE A 6 15.05 -1.49 -4.06
CA ILE A 6 13.66 -1.92 -4.22
C ILE A 6 12.78 -0.68 -4.26
N GLU A 7 11.80 -0.69 -5.15
CA GLU A 7 10.76 0.33 -5.17
C GLU A 7 9.54 -0.19 -4.42
N VAL A 8 9.00 0.67 -3.55
CA VAL A 8 7.87 0.36 -2.67
C VAL A 8 6.79 1.38 -2.94
N ASP A 9 5.58 0.91 -3.20
CA ASP A 9 4.41 1.76 -3.31
C ASP A 9 3.35 1.40 -2.27
N GLU A 10 2.65 2.43 -1.81
CA GLU A 10 1.54 2.33 -0.87
C GLU A 10 0.25 2.82 -1.55
N SER A 11 -0.69 1.89 -1.69
CA SER A 11 -2.01 2.12 -2.27
C SER A 11 -3.11 1.92 -1.23
N TYR A 12 -4.24 2.61 -1.38
CA TYR A 12 -5.38 2.53 -0.45
C TYR A 12 -6.69 2.24 -1.21
N PHE A 13 -7.38 1.17 -0.84
CA PHE A 13 -8.62 0.73 -1.47
C PHE A 13 -9.83 0.84 -0.55
N GLY A 14 -11.03 1.02 -1.12
CA GLY A 14 -12.26 1.13 -0.35
C GLY A 14 -12.48 2.50 0.31
N GLY A 15 -13.36 2.54 1.31
CA GLY A 15 -13.71 3.77 2.02
C GLY A 15 -14.67 4.67 1.25
N THR A 16 -15.77 4.12 0.71
CA THR A 16 -16.81 4.89 0.01
C THR A 16 -17.53 5.83 0.99
N ARG A 17 -17.15 7.10 1.04
CA ARG A 17 -17.78 8.09 1.91
C ARG A 17 -17.78 9.48 1.29
N LYS A 18 -18.83 10.27 1.55
CA LYS A 18 -18.79 11.74 1.39
C LYS A 18 -18.05 12.31 2.61
N GLY A 19 -16.84 12.84 2.44
CA GLY A 19 -16.02 13.37 3.55
C GLY A 19 -14.52 13.39 3.26
N LYS A 20 -13.68 13.39 4.31
CA LYS A 20 -12.21 13.46 4.23
C LYS A 20 -11.66 12.40 3.25
N ARG A 21 -10.90 12.86 2.25
CA ARG A 21 -10.22 12.03 1.23
C ARG A 21 -8.71 12.00 1.51
N GLY A 22 -7.98 11.15 0.79
CA GLY A 22 -6.52 11.01 0.93
C GLY A 22 -6.07 9.89 1.89
N ARG A 23 -4.77 9.85 2.17
CA ARG A 23 -4.12 8.90 3.09
C ARG A 23 -4.64 9.09 4.52
N GLY A 24 -4.77 8.02 5.29
CA GLY A 24 -5.28 8.05 6.68
C GLY A 24 -6.79 8.30 6.83
N ALA A 25 -7.56 8.39 5.74
CA ALA A 25 -9.01 8.42 5.82
C ALA A 25 -9.56 7.05 6.25
N GLY A 26 -10.41 7.03 7.29
CA GLY A 26 -10.93 5.79 7.86
C GLY A 26 -11.74 4.93 6.90
N GLY A 27 -11.69 3.61 7.09
CA GLY A 27 -12.42 2.64 6.27
C GLY A 27 -11.72 2.29 4.95
N LYS A 28 -10.47 2.71 4.76
CA LYS A 28 -9.62 2.29 3.65
C LYS A 28 -8.73 1.13 4.06
N ILE A 29 -8.49 0.22 3.12
CA ILE A 29 -7.58 -0.91 3.25
C ILE A 29 -6.26 -0.49 2.59
N PRO A 30 -5.16 -0.38 3.35
CA PRO A 30 -3.84 -0.15 2.78
C PRO A 30 -3.27 -1.44 2.17
N VAL A 31 -2.59 -1.26 1.06
CA VAL A 31 -2.00 -2.32 0.25
C VAL A 31 -0.60 -1.87 -0.12
N PHE A 32 0.39 -2.67 0.24
CA PHE A 32 1.79 -2.41 -0.09
C PHE A 32 2.21 -3.27 -1.27
N SER A 33 2.91 -2.66 -2.21
CA SER A 33 3.50 -3.37 -3.34
C SER A 33 5.01 -3.18 -3.37
N LEU A 34 5.72 -4.28 -3.60
CA LEU A 34 7.15 -4.32 -3.86
C LEU A 34 7.34 -4.56 -5.36
N LEU A 35 7.86 -3.55 -6.05
CA LEU A 35 8.15 -3.65 -7.47
C LEU A 35 9.53 -4.30 -7.65
N LYS A 36 9.55 -5.50 -8.26
CA LYS A 36 10.79 -6.10 -8.76
C LYS A 36 11.03 -5.62 -10.18
N ARG A 37 12.19 -5.02 -10.44
CA ARG A 37 12.61 -4.69 -11.82
C ARG A 37 12.56 -5.96 -12.68
N ASN A 38 11.99 -5.84 -13.88
CA ASN A 38 11.64 -6.93 -14.81
C ASN A 38 10.34 -7.70 -14.45
N VAL A 39 9.23 -6.96 -14.40
CA VAL A 39 7.85 -7.40 -14.75
C VAL A 39 6.97 -7.96 -13.62
N LYS A 40 7.51 -8.48 -12.51
CA LYS A 40 6.66 -9.07 -11.43
C LYS A 40 6.59 -8.19 -10.19
N VAL A 41 5.36 -7.79 -9.84
CA VAL A 41 5.03 -7.06 -8.61
C VAL A 41 4.56 -8.04 -7.54
N TYR A 42 5.06 -7.89 -6.32
CA TYR A 42 4.55 -8.62 -5.16
C TYR A 42 3.74 -7.67 -4.29
N THR A 43 2.50 -8.04 -3.97
CA THR A 43 1.57 -7.17 -3.25
C THR A 43 1.02 -7.87 -2.02
N VAL A 44 0.96 -7.17 -0.88
CA VAL A 44 0.43 -7.69 0.39
C VAL A 44 -0.62 -6.72 0.94
N ILE A 45 -1.78 -7.26 1.32
CA ILE A 45 -2.82 -6.53 2.04
C ILE A 45 -2.42 -6.49 3.51
N LEU A 46 -2.44 -5.30 4.11
CA LEU A 46 -2.15 -5.18 5.54
C LEU A 46 -3.43 -5.36 6.38
N PRO A 47 -3.40 -6.24 7.39
CA PRO A 47 -4.56 -6.48 8.26
C PRO A 47 -4.79 -5.37 9.29
N ASP A 48 -3.75 -4.63 9.66
CA ASP A 48 -3.83 -3.51 10.60
C ASP A 48 -2.79 -2.45 10.18
N ALA A 49 -3.24 -1.21 10.04
CA ALA A 49 -2.41 -0.06 9.69
C ALA A 49 -2.57 1.05 10.74
N LYS A 50 -2.52 0.65 12.01
CA LYS A 50 -2.42 1.60 13.12
C LYS A 50 -1.17 2.46 12.97
N SER A 51 -1.41 3.75 13.19
CA SER A 51 -0.42 4.82 13.24
C SER A 51 0.38 4.77 14.53
#